data_AF-A0A1N7FNH4-F1
#
_entry.id   AF-A0A1N7FNH4-F1
#
_cell.length_a   1.000
_cell.length_b   1.000
_cell.length_c   1.000
_cell.angle_alpha   90.00
_cell.angle_beta   90.00
_cell.angle_gamma   90.00
#
_symmetry.space_group_name_H-M   'P 1'
#
loop_
_entity.id
_entity.type
_entity.pdbx_description
1 polymer ?
#
loop_
_entity_poly.entity_id
_entity_poly.type
_entity_poly.pdbx_seq_one_letter_code
_entity_poly.pdbx_strand_id
1 'polypeptide(L)' 'MHIQLDLNHNDRDALLRHCREFTPSSGDAREDSRLADALEVLAAALEEAALAS' A
#
# COMPACT_ATOMS: atom_id res chain seq x y z
N MET A 1 -14.34 5.37 -7.03
CA MET A 1 -13.48 4.99 -8.16
C MET A 1 -12.56 3.90 -7.64
N HIS A 2 -12.66 2.68 -8.16
CA HIS A 2 -11.78 1.56 -7.76
C HIS A 2 -10.73 1.37 -8.85
N ILE A 3 -9.47 1.33 -8.46
CA ILE A 3 -8.36 1.03 -9.36
C ILE A 3 -8.15 -0.48 -9.30
N GLN A 4 -8.24 -1.16 -10.45
CA GLN A 4 -8.01 -2.59 -10.54
C GLN A 4 -6.53 -2.81 -10.88
N LEU A 5 -5.79 -3.45 -9.98
CA LEU A 5 -4.38 -3.76 -10.14
C LEU A 5 -4.25 -5.26 -10.47
N ASP A 6 -3.77 -5.57 -11.66
CA ASP A 6 -3.40 -6.94 -12.05
C ASP A 6 -1.95 -7.18 -11.62
N LEU A 7 -1.78 -7.66 -10.38
CA LEU A 7 -0.47 -7.91 -9.78
C LEU A 7 -0.21 -9.41 -9.76
N ASN A 8 0.94 -9.82 -10.28
CA ASN A 8 1.46 -11.15 -9.97
C ASN A 8 1.97 -11.20 -8.52
N HIS A 9 2.28 -12.40 -8.02
CA HIS A 9 2.71 -12.59 -6.63
C HIS A 9 3.96 -11.76 -6.27
N ASN A 10 4.92 -11.64 -7.19
CA ASN A 10 6.16 -10.89 -6.96
C ASN A 10 5.90 -9.38 -6.90
N ASP A 11 5.10 -8.84 -7.81
CA ASP A 11 4.77 -7.42 -7.87
C ASP A 11 3.90 -7.01 -6.68
N ARG A 12 2.97 -7.88 -6.26
CA ARG A 12 2.19 -7.69 -5.03
C ARG A 12 3.11 -7.63 -3.81
N ASP A 13 4.07 -8.54 -3.68
CA ASP A 13 4.97 -8.58 -2.54
C ASP A 13 5.95 -7.39 -2.55
N ALA A 14 6.40 -6.96 -3.73
CA ALA A 14 7.22 -5.75 -3.89
C ALA A 14 6.43 -4.49 -3.49
N LEU A 15 5.16 -4.39 -3.91
CA LEU A 15 4.28 -3.29 -3.55
C LEU A 15 3.97 -3.29 -2.05
N LEU A 16 3.67 -4.46 -1.47
CA LEU A 16 3.44 -4.62 -0.04
C LEU A 16 4.65 -4.15 0.79
N ARG A 17 5.85 -4.54 0.35
CA ARG A 17 7.10 -4.09 0.98
C ARG A 17 7.25 -2.57 0.89
N HIS A 18 6.97 -2.01 -0.29
CA HIS A 18 7.03 -0.56 -0.48
C HIS A 18 6.07 0.18 0.45
N CYS A 19 4.82 -0.28 0.58
CA CYS A 19 3.85 0.35 1.49
C CYS A 19 4.31 0.38 2.95
N ARG A 20 5.11 -0.60 3.38
CA ARG A 20 5.60 -0.72 4.76
C ARG A 20 6.91 0.05 5.00
N GLU A 21 7.79 0.11 4.00
CA GLU A 21 9.10 0.76 4.12
C GLU A 21 9.07 2.24 3.75
N PHE A 22 8.10 2.66 2.93
CA PHE A 22 7.99 4.04 2.49
C PHE A 22 7.54 4.93 3.65
N THR A 23 8.38 5.91 3.98
CA THR A 23 8.05 6.96 4.93
C THR A 23 7.73 8.25 4.17
N PRO A 24 6.48 8.74 4.22
CA PRO A 24 6.11 10.03 3.65
C PRO A 24 6.97 11.16 4.23
N SER A 25 7.49 12.01 3.35
CA SER A 25 8.25 13.20 3.74
C SER A 25 7.98 14.32 2.72
N SER A 26 6.72 14.68 2.59
CA SER A 26 6.22 15.77 1.73
C SER A 26 6.50 17.15 2.36
N GLY A 27 6.74 17.19 3.68
CA GLY A 27 6.93 18.43 4.44
C GLY A 27 5.61 19.04 4.94
N ASP A 28 4.47 18.42 4.62
CA ASP A 28 3.17 18.64 5.24
C ASP A 28 2.78 17.42 6.08
N ALA A 29 2.80 17.58 7.40
CA ALA A 29 2.49 16.50 8.34
C ALA A 29 1.08 15.91 8.16
N ARG A 30 0.11 16.69 7.67
CA ARG A 30 -1.25 16.18 7.40
C ARG A 30 -1.27 15.31 6.15
N GLU A 31 -0.55 15.73 5.12
CA GLU A 31 -0.42 14.96 3.89
C GLU A 31 0.35 13.66 4.16
N ASP A 32 1.45 13.76 4.92
CA ASP A 32 2.26 12.62 5.33
C ASP A 32 1.43 11.60 6.13
N SER A 33 0.63 12.06 7.12
CA SER A 33 -0.27 11.20 7.88
C SER A 33 -1.33 10.54 6.98
N ARG A 34 -1.95 11.31 6.09
CA ARG A 34 -2.97 10.79 5.18
C ARG A 34 -2.40 9.75 4.21
N LEU A 35 -1.19 9.98 3.73
CA LEU A 35 -0.51 9.06 2.84
C LEU A 35 -0.10 7.78 3.59
N ALA A 36 0.41 7.90 4.81
CA ALA A 36 0.70 6.76 5.67
C ALA A 36 -0.56 5.90 5.91
N ASP A 37 -1.68 6.52 6.28
CA ASP A 37 -2.96 5.82 6.48
C ASP A 37 -3.40 5.10 5.20
N ALA A 38 -3.26 5.74 4.04
CA ALA A 38 -3.62 5.15 2.76
C ALA A 38 -2.73 3.94 2.39
N LEU A 39 -1.43 4.03 2.67
CA LEU A 39 -0.48 2.93 2.45
C LEU A 39 -0.75 1.75 3.37
N GLU A 40 -1.15 2.00 4.62
CA GLU A 40 -1.51 0.94 5.56
C GLU A 40 -2.79 0.21 5.15
N VAL A 41 -3.82 0.94 4.71
CA VAL A 41 -5.04 0.35 4.15
C VAL A 41 -4.74 -0.47 2.89
N LEU A 42 -3.85 0.04 2.02
CA LEU A 42 -3.44 -0.68 0.82
C LEU A 42 -2.67 -1.96 1.16
N ALA A 43 -1.74 -1.91 2.12
CA ALA A 43 -1.00 -3.08 2.59
C ALA A 43 -1.93 -4.17 3.13
N ALA A 44 -2.90 -3.80 3.98
CA ALA A 44 -3.89 -4.72 4.51
C ALA A 44 -4.73 -5.38 3.40
N ALA A 45 -5.17 -4.61 2.40
CA ALA A 45 -5.93 -5.15 1.27
C ALA A 45 -5.10 -6.12 0.40
N LEU A 46 -3.79 -5.85 0.22
CA LEU A 46 -2.90 -6.75 -0.51
C LEU A 46 -2.65 -8.06 0.26
N GLU A 47 -2.55 -8.00 1.58
CA GLU A 47 -2.42 -9.19 2.44
C GLU A 47 -3.70 -10.03 2.46
N GLU A 48 -4.87 -9.40 2.54
CA GLU A 48 -6.16 -10.09 2.48
C GLU A 48 -6.35 -10.78 1.13
N ALA A 49 -5.99 -10.09 0.03
CA ALA A 49 -6.02 -10.67 -1.30
C ALA A 49 -5.04 -11.85 -1.45
N ALA A 50 -3.90 -11.82 -0.75
CA ALA A 50 -2.93 -12.91 -0.74
C ALA A 50 -3.41 -14.16 0.02
N LEU A 51 -4.25 -13.97 1.05
CA LEU A 51 -4.87 -15.06 1.81
C LEU A 51 -6.05 -15.69 1.07
N ALA A 52 -6.70 -14.94 0.18
CA ALA A 52 -7.87 -15.37 -0.59
C ALA A 52 -7.52 -16.11 -1.90
N SER A 53 -6.24 -16.15 -2.31
CA SER A 53 -5.73 -16.81 -3.52
C SER A 53 -5.20 -18.22 -3.24
#